data_AF-A0AAV2ATY0-F1
#
_entry.id   AF-A0AAV2ATY0-F1
#
_cell.length_a   1.000
_cell.length_b   1.000
_cell.length_c   1.000
_cell.angle_alpha   90.00
_cell.angle_beta   90.00
_cell.angle_gamma   90.00
#
_symmetry.space_group_name_H-M   'P 1'
#
loop_
_entity.id
_entity.type
_entity.pdbx_description
1 polymer ?
#
loop_
_entity_poly.entity_id
_entity_poly.type
_entity_poly.pdbx_seq_one_letter_code
_entity_poly.pdbx_strand_id
1 'polypeptide(L)'
;MALIEEKPWINTCGLELDGISRKKKKISLKDVIPQIKKRIDAITERLKDLKEFMSTTYEYVNEDALISHEYSFLNPPKNMKNIYVRTYHILQANVMAIVQLLKQFDEEDDAYSSKLESIKGDLRVLLCNVQLILLSEGLDYNDVTEDIMSDAFRNAKGTFKIEKHFIAIRQMRDNMNYLSNEFKKANIKFVNKYKISKELKNRDTTV
;
A
#
# COMPACT_ATOMS: atom_id res chain seq x y z
N MET A 1 -27.62 22.45 -6.62
CA MET A 1 -26.45 21.81 -7.25
C MET A 1 -26.14 20.57 -6.44
N ALA A 2 -26.35 19.38 -7.00
CA ALA A 2 -25.96 18.15 -6.33
C ALA A 2 -24.43 18.16 -6.20
N LEU A 3 -23.93 18.10 -4.96
CA LEU A 3 -22.54 17.75 -4.69
C LEU A 3 -22.33 16.40 -5.38
N ILE A 4 -21.50 16.39 -6.41
CA ILE A 4 -21.01 15.13 -6.97
C ILE A 4 -20.20 14.52 -5.84
N GLU A 5 -20.79 13.59 -5.10
CA GLU A 5 -20.03 12.69 -4.23
C GLU A 5 -19.03 11.99 -5.15
N GLU A 6 -17.77 12.43 -5.08
CA GLU A 6 -16.68 11.70 -5.70
C GLU A 6 -16.77 10.28 -5.19
N LYS A 7 -17.09 9.34 -6.09
CA LYS A 7 -17.07 7.91 -5.76
C LYS A 7 -15.73 7.65 -5.05
N PRO A 8 -15.73 6.97 -3.89
CA PRO A 8 -14.54 6.75 -3.04
C PRO A 8 -13.46 5.88 -3.71
N TRP A 9 -13.68 5.55 -4.98
CA TRP A 9 -12.90 4.64 -5.77
C TRP A 9 -11.57 5.28 -6.18
N ILE A 10 -10.48 4.78 -5.59
CA ILE A 10 -9.14 5.02 -6.09
C ILE A 10 -8.97 4.15 -7.34
N ASN A 11 -9.41 4.67 -8.50
CA ASN A 11 -8.91 4.18 -9.78
C ASN A 11 -7.44 4.58 -9.92
N THR A 12 -6.54 3.93 -9.17
CA THR A 12 -5.14 4.37 -9.10
C THR A 12 -4.45 4.41 -10.45
N CYS A 13 -4.93 3.58 -11.40
CA CYS A 13 -4.40 3.51 -12.75
C CYS A 13 -5.26 4.22 -13.82
N GLY A 14 -6.41 4.82 -13.47
CA GLY A 14 -7.35 5.37 -14.45
C GLY A 14 -7.94 4.32 -15.42
N LEU A 15 -7.96 3.03 -15.04
CA LEU A 15 -8.48 1.95 -15.86
C LEU A 15 -9.97 1.74 -15.58
N GLU A 16 -10.84 1.88 -16.57
CA GLU A 16 -12.27 1.57 -16.42
C GLU A 16 -12.45 0.07 -16.10
N LEU A 17 -13.11 -0.24 -14.98
CA LEU A 17 -13.43 -1.62 -14.58
C LEU A 17 -14.75 -2.14 -15.17
N ASP A 18 -15.54 -1.25 -15.78
CA ASP A 18 -16.90 -1.54 -16.25
C ASP A 18 -16.91 -2.11 -17.67
N GLY A 19 -16.67 -3.42 -17.75
CA GLY A 19 -16.96 -4.21 -18.94
C GLY A 19 -15.96 -4.04 -20.09
N ILE A 20 -15.98 -5.02 -21.01
CA ILE A 20 -15.26 -5.02 -22.29
C ILE A 20 -13.78 -5.45 -22.21
N SER A 21 -13.59 -6.74 -22.50
CA SER A 21 -12.47 -7.30 -23.26
C SER A 21 -11.08 -6.75 -22.95
N ARG A 22 -10.54 -7.12 -21.79
CA ARG A 22 -9.10 -6.96 -21.50
C ARG A 22 -8.31 -7.76 -22.54
N LYS A 23 -7.77 -7.10 -23.57
CA LYS A 23 -6.53 -7.59 -24.17
C LYS A 23 -5.54 -7.67 -23.01
N LYS A 24 -5.30 -8.88 -22.50
CA LYS A 24 -4.35 -9.14 -21.40
C LYS A 24 -3.03 -8.50 -21.79
N LYS A 25 -2.76 -7.28 -21.31
CA LYS A 25 -1.44 -6.69 -21.46
C LYS A 25 -0.55 -7.55 -20.59
N LYS A 26 0.16 -8.47 -21.22
CA LYS A 26 0.97 -9.46 -20.52
C LYS A 26 2.16 -8.70 -19.94
N ILE A 27 2.12 -8.47 -18.65
CA ILE A 27 3.19 -7.78 -17.94
C ILE A 27 4.20 -8.83 -17.50
N SER A 28 5.47 -8.57 -17.76
CA SER A 28 6.55 -9.42 -17.30
C SER A 28 6.76 -9.19 -15.80
N LEU A 29 6.38 -10.18 -14.98
CA LEU A 29 6.60 -10.14 -13.53
C LEU A 29 8.10 -9.97 -13.19
N LYS A 30 9.00 -10.43 -14.07
CA LYS A 30 10.45 -10.26 -13.92
C LYS A 30 10.87 -8.79 -13.93
N ASP A 31 10.13 -7.95 -14.65
CA ASP A 31 10.47 -6.54 -14.82
C ASP A 31 9.74 -5.66 -13.79
N VAL A 32 8.57 -6.09 -13.32
CA VAL A 32 7.76 -5.32 -12.35
C VAL A 32 8.10 -5.62 -10.90
N ILE A 33 8.43 -6.87 -10.54
CA ILE A 33 8.79 -7.21 -9.14
C ILE A 33 9.99 -6.40 -8.62
N PRO A 34 11.10 -6.21 -9.38
CA PRO A 34 12.20 -5.37 -8.93
C PRO A 34 11.79 -3.92 -8.68
N GLN A 35 10.89 -3.38 -9.51
CA GLN A 35 10.37 -2.02 -9.34
C GLN A 35 9.49 -1.89 -8.10
N ILE A 36 8.64 -2.89 -7.84
CA ILE A 36 7.84 -2.97 -6.62
C ILE A 36 8.74 -2.93 -5.38
N LYS A 37 9.81 -3.75 -5.35
CA LYS A 37 10.77 -3.76 -4.24
C LYS A 37 11.43 -2.41 -4.03
N LYS A 38 11.99 -1.84 -5.09
CA LYS A 38 12.65 -0.52 -5.03
C LYS A 38 11.70 0.56 -4.49
N ARG A 39 10.42 0.52 -4.89
CA ARG A 39 9.40 1.45 -4.39
C ARG A 39 9.03 1.20 -2.93
N ILE A 40 8.89 -0.05 -2.52
CA ILE A 40 8.67 -0.41 -1.11
C ILE A 40 9.80 0.15 -0.24
N ASP A 41 11.05 -0.06 -0.66
CA ASP A 41 12.22 0.40 0.09
C ASP A 41 12.25 1.94 0.16
N ALA A 42 11.99 2.64 -0.95
CA ALA A 42 11.92 4.10 -0.98
C ALA A 42 10.81 4.68 -0.08
N ILE A 43 9.60 4.09 -0.11
CA ILE A 43 8.49 4.50 0.76
C ILE A 43 8.84 4.25 2.23
N THR A 44 9.52 3.12 2.52
CA THR A 44 9.96 2.77 3.88
C THR A 44 10.91 3.83 4.43
N GLU A 45 11.88 4.28 3.65
CA GLU A 45 12.80 5.36 4.06
C GLU A 45 12.05 6.68 4.28
N ARG A 46 11.17 7.10 3.35
CA ARG A 46 10.37 8.32 3.54
C ARG A 46 9.50 8.29 4.79
N LEU A 47 8.95 7.12 5.14
CA LEU A 47 8.19 6.95 6.38
C LEU A 47 9.06 7.03 7.63
N LYS A 48 10.33 6.62 7.57
CA LYS A 48 11.30 6.84 8.66
C LYS A 48 11.63 8.31 8.80
N ASP A 49 11.92 9.00 7.70
CA ASP A 49 12.19 10.44 7.70
C ASP A 49 10.99 11.24 8.25
N LEU A 50 9.77 10.83 7.89
CA LEU A 50 8.55 11.43 8.42
C LEU A 50 8.40 11.18 9.92
N LYS A 51 8.70 9.96 10.39
CA LYS A 51 8.68 9.62 11.82
C LYS A 51 9.68 10.48 12.61
N GLU A 52 10.90 10.63 12.11
CA GLU A 52 11.92 11.48 12.73
C GLU A 52 11.51 12.95 12.77
N PHE A 53 10.94 13.46 11.67
CA PHE A 53 10.35 14.80 11.63
C PHE A 53 9.26 14.96 12.69
N MET A 54 8.30 14.03 12.75
CA MET A 54 7.20 14.09 13.72
C MET A 54 7.71 14.04 15.16
N SER A 55 8.68 13.17 15.46
CA SER A 55 9.28 13.08 16.80
C SER A 55 10.01 14.35 17.22
N THR A 56 10.66 15.05 16.27
CA THR A 56 11.33 16.34 16.53
C THR A 56 10.32 17.48 16.69
N THR A 57 9.27 17.53 15.87
CA THR A 57 8.25 18.60 15.94
C THR A 57 7.31 18.44 17.14
N TYR A 58 6.99 17.19 17.51
CA TYR A 58 6.01 16.85 18.53
C TYR A 58 6.65 16.00 19.64
N GLU A 59 7.72 16.54 20.25
CA GLU A 59 8.54 15.84 21.25
C GLU A 59 7.75 15.33 22.47
N TYR A 60 6.58 15.91 22.75
CA TYR A 60 5.70 15.49 23.83
C TYR A 60 4.97 14.17 23.57
N VAL A 61 5.00 13.64 22.34
CA VAL A 61 4.31 12.40 21.96
C VAL A 61 5.26 11.21 22.07
N ASN A 62 4.98 10.30 23.01
CA ASN A 62 5.65 9.01 23.08
C ASN A 62 4.90 7.95 22.25
N GLU A 63 5.37 7.67 21.03
CA GLU A 63 4.79 6.68 20.11
C GLU A 63 4.60 5.29 20.76
N ASP A 64 5.52 4.86 21.63
CA ASP A 64 5.48 3.54 22.26
C ASP A 64 4.38 3.43 23.31
N ALA A 65 3.92 4.55 23.88
CA ALA A 65 2.81 4.59 24.82
C ALA A 65 1.44 4.58 24.11
N LEU A 66 1.39 4.78 22.78
CA LEU A 66 0.14 4.89 22.04
C LEU A 66 -0.48 3.51 21.76
N ILE A 67 -1.74 3.33 22.13
CA ILE A 67 -2.51 2.10 21.90
C ILE A 67 -3.14 2.13 20.51
N SER A 68 -2.89 1.10 19.68
CA SER A 68 -3.24 1.08 18.26
C SER A 68 -4.58 0.45 17.90
N HIS A 69 -5.22 -0.26 18.84
CA HIS A 69 -6.38 -1.12 18.53
C HIS A 69 -7.61 -0.36 18.04
N GLU A 70 -7.84 0.86 18.55
CA GLU A 70 -9.00 1.68 18.17
C GLU A 70 -8.84 2.33 16.77
N TYR A 71 -7.61 2.49 16.30
CA TYR A 71 -7.27 3.20 15.07
C TYR A 71 -6.77 2.27 13.95
N SER A 72 -6.95 0.96 14.12
CA SER A 72 -6.56 -0.02 13.11
C SER A 72 -7.33 0.21 11.81
N PHE A 73 -6.60 0.45 10.73
CA PHE A 73 -7.09 0.33 9.36
C PHE A 73 -6.49 -0.89 8.67
N LEU A 74 -6.12 -1.92 9.43
CA LEU A 74 -5.50 -3.12 8.89
C LEU A 74 -6.20 -4.36 9.40
N ASN A 75 -7.33 -4.65 8.77
CA ASN A 75 -7.79 -6.01 8.63
C ASN A 75 -7.66 -6.47 7.17
N PRO A 76 -6.46 -6.44 6.51
CA PRO A 76 -6.31 -7.23 5.30
C PRO A 76 -6.65 -8.66 5.73
N PRO A 77 -7.67 -9.30 5.12
CA PRO A 77 -8.24 -10.49 5.69
C PRO A 77 -7.14 -11.52 5.87
N LYS A 78 -6.93 -11.96 7.11
CA LYS A 78 -5.86 -12.91 7.49
C LYS A 78 -5.90 -14.20 6.64
N ASN A 79 -7.03 -14.44 5.99
CA ASN A 79 -7.33 -15.58 5.14
C ASN A 79 -6.90 -15.39 3.66
N MET A 80 -6.39 -14.22 3.25
CA MET A 80 -5.90 -14.01 1.88
C MET A 80 -4.53 -14.67 1.66
N LYS A 81 -4.58 -15.80 0.94
CA LYS A 81 -3.39 -16.58 0.57
C LYS A 81 -2.57 -15.96 -0.56
N ASN A 82 -3.20 -15.16 -1.44
CA ASN A 82 -2.49 -14.55 -2.56
C ASN A 82 -1.79 -13.25 -2.13
N ILE A 83 -0.46 -13.22 -2.25
CA ILE A 83 0.35 -12.08 -1.82
C ILE A 83 0.01 -10.80 -2.60
N TYR A 84 -0.32 -10.87 -3.88
CA TYR A 84 -0.63 -9.68 -4.68
C TYR A 84 -1.96 -9.06 -4.27
N VAL A 85 -2.98 -9.89 -4.00
CA VAL A 85 -4.29 -9.42 -3.51
C VAL A 85 -4.12 -8.79 -2.12
N ARG A 86 -3.40 -9.47 -1.22
CA ARG A 86 -3.11 -8.93 0.11
C ARG A 86 -2.31 -7.63 0.05
N THR A 87 -1.33 -7.55 -0.85
CA THR A 87 -0.53 -6.33 -1.08
C THR A 87 -1.42 -5.20 -1.55
N TYR A 88 -2.34 -5.47 -2.48
CA TYR A 88 -3.28 -4.47 -2.98
C TYR A 88 -4.11 -3.87 -1.84
N HIS A 89 -4.70 -4.70 -0.97
CA HIS A 89 -5.48 -4.22 0.16
C HIS A 89 -4.67 -3.44 1.20
N ILE A 90 -3.44 -3.90 1.51
CA ILE A 90 -2.54 -3.16 2.41
C ILE A 90 -2.23 -1.76 1.85
N LEU A 91 -1.90 -1.68 0.56
CA LEU A 91 -1.55 -0.42 -0.09
C LEU A 91 -2.75 0.51 -0.19
N GLN A 92 -3.93 -0.03 -0.50
CA GLN A 92 -5.18 0.72 -0.52
C GLN A 92 -5.49 1.31 0.85
N ALA A 93 -5.36 0.51 1.92
CA ALA A 93 -5.54 0.95 3.30
C ALA A 93 -4.59 2.11 3.66
N ASN A 94 -3.30 1.99 3.32
CA ASN A 94 -2.30 3.03 3.57
C ASN A 94 -2.64 4.34 2.83
N VAL A 95 -3.06 4.28 1.55
CA VAL A 95 -3.44 5.48 0.80
C VAL A 95 -4.63 6.18 1.45
N MET A 96 -5.65 5.41 1.85
CA MET A 96 -6.84 5.95 2.48
C MET A 96 -6.57 6.55 3.85
N ALA A 97 -5.68 5.93 4.62
CA ALA A 97 -5.21 6.49 5.87
C ALA A 97 -4.59 7.88 5.64
N ILE A 98 -3.68 8.04 4.68
CA ILE A 98 -3.08 9.34 4.37
C ILE A 98 -4.13 10.36 3.90
N VAL A 99 -5.08 9.98 3.05
CA VAL A 99 -6.19 10.86 2.65
C VAL A 99 -6.95 11.37 3.88
N GLN A 100 -7.22 10.50 4.85
CA GLN A 100 -7.92 10.89 6.06
C GLN A 100 -7.07 11.77 6.99
N LEU A 101 -5.75 11.52 7.09
CA LEU A 101 -4.83 12.35 7.86
C LEU A 101 -4.76 13.77 7.27
N LEU A 102 -4.71 13.89 5.94
CA LEU A 102 -4.67 15.17 5.23
C LEU A 102 -5.98 15.97 5.37
N LYS A 103 -7.15 15.31 5.37
CA LYS A 103 -8.44 15.97 5.61
C LYS A 103 -8.56 16.59 6.99
N GLN A 104 -7.86 16.02 7.96
CA GLN A 104 -7.94 16.45 9.34
C GLN A 104 -6.89 17.51 9.66
N PHE A 105 -5.77 17.58 8.95
CA PHE A 105 -4.70 18.52 9.23
C PHE A 105 -5.09 19.96 8.84
N ASP A 106 -4.97 20.91 9.77
CA ASP A 106 -5.20 22.33 9.47
C ASP A 106 -3.98 22.85 8.69
N GLU A 107 -4.18 23.79 7.76
CA GLU A 107 -3.22 24.26 6.74
C GLU A 107 -1.88 24.84 7.27
N GLU A 108 -1.64 24.85 8.59
CA GLU A 108 -0.53 25.58 9.22
C GLU A 108 0.85 24.86 9.19
N ASP A 109 0.93 23.56 8.82
CA ASP A 109 2.22 22.83 8.69
C ASP A 109 2.42 22.26 7.27
N ASP A 110 2.77 23.15 6.34
CA ASP A 110 3.05 22.85 4.93
C ASP A 110 4.09 21.72 4.76
N ALA A 111 5.08 21.65 5.65
CA ALA A 111 6.15 20.66 5.57
C ALA A 111 5.67 19.24 5.85
N TYR A 112 4.81 19.06 6.86
CA TYR A 112 4.21 17.77 7.17
C TYR A 112 3.26 17.31 6.07
N SER A 113 2.37 18.20 5.63
CA SER A 113 1.38 17.92 4.58
C SER A 113 2.05 17.57 3.25
N SER A 114 3.10 18.29 2.86
CA SER A 114 3.89 17.99 1.66
C SER A 114 4.57 16.61 1.71
N LYS A 115 5.11 16.23 2.87
CA LYS A 115 5.68 14.88 3.07
C LYS A 115 4.61 13.79 2.94
N LEU A 116 3.44 13.98 3.54
CA LEU A 116 2.31 13.05 3.41
C LEU A 116 1.83 12.92 1.96
N GLU A 117 1.66 14.04 1.25
CA GLU A 117 1.28 14.07 -0.16
C GLU A 117 2.29 13.32 -1.04
N SER A 118 3.59 13.52 -0.80
CA SER A 118 4.65 12.79 -1.51
C SER A 118 4.55 11.28 -1.28
N ILE A 119 4.38 10.84 -0.03
CA ILE A 119 4.22 9.42 0.31
C ILE A 119 2.93 8.85 -0.31
N LYS A 120 1.83 9.60 -0.29
CA LYS A 120 0.56 9.23 -0.94
C LYS A 120 0.76 8.99 -2.43
N GLY A 121 1.48 9.88 -3.11
CA GLY A 121 1.82 9.73 -4.53
C GLY A 121 2.58 8.42 -4.80
N ASP A 122 3.63 8.15 -4.04
CA ASP A 122 4.43 6.93 -4.19
C ASP A 122 3.61 5.65 -3.91
N LEU A 123 2.76 5.67 -2.87
CA LEU A 123 1.86 4.56 -2.56
C LEU A 123 0.85 4.32 -3.69
N ARG A 124 0.29 5.37 -4.29
CA ARG A 124 -0.63 5.25 -5.44
C ARG A 124 0.04 4.61 -6.64
N VAL A 125 1.29 4.99 -6.95
CA VAL A 125 2.04 4.37 -8.05
C VAL A 125 2.34 2.89 -7.75
N LEU A 126 2.69 2.58 -6.50
CA LEU A 126 2.92 1.18 -6.08
C LEU A 126 1.63 0.35 -6.15
N LEU A 127 0.51 0.88 -5.67
CA LEU A 127 -0.82 0.26 -5.75
C LEU A 127 -1.20 -0.02 -7.21
N CYS A 128 -0.94 0.93 -8.12
CA CYS A 128 -1.18 0.73 -9.54
C CYS A 128 -0.33 -0.41 -10.15
N ASN A 129 0.96 -0.50 -9.80
CA ASN A 129 1.82 -1.60 -10.26
C ASN A 129 1.31 -2.98 -9.79
N VAL A 130 0.78 -3.06 -8.58
CA VAL A 130 0.19 -4.29 -8.05
C VAL A 130 -1.15 -4.59 -8.73
N GLN A 131 -2.00 -3.59 -8.94
CA GLN A 131 -3.26 -3.73 -9.67
C GLN A 131 -3.03 -4.29 -11.08
N LEU A 132 -2.01 -3.79 -11.78
CA LEU A 132 -1.61 -4.29 -13.09
C LEU A 132 -1.23 -5.78 -13.09
N ILE A 133 -0.56 -6.27 -12.03
CA ILE A 133 -0.29 -7.71 -11.86
C ILE A 133 -1.58 -8.49 -11.69
N LEU A 134 -2.49 -8.02 -10.82
CA LEU A 134 -3.78 -8.68 -10.60
C LEU A 134 -4.57 -8.81 -11.90
N LEU A 135 -4.63 -7.74 -12.69
CA LEU A 135 -5.26 -7.72 -13.99
C LEU A 135 -4.62 -8.70 -15.00
N SER A 136 -3.28 -8.77 -15.04
CA SER A 136 -2.58 -9.66 -15.99
C SER A 136 -2.72 -11.14 -15.64
N GLU A 137 -2.74 -11.45 -14.34
CA GLU A 137 -2.91 -12.80 -13.81
C GLU A 137 -4.38 -13.24 -13.75
N GLY A 138 -5.33 -12.31 -13.98
CA GLY A 138 -6.77 -12.59 -13.88
C GLY A 138 -7.21 -12.87 -12.46
N LEU A 139 -6.53 -12.28 -11.48
CA LEU A 139 -6.86 -12.40 -10.07
C LEU A 139 -7.99 -11.44 -9.71
N ASP A 140 -8.98 -11.96 -9.00
CA ASP A 140 -10.07 -11.17 -8.48
C ASP A 140 -9.61 -10.37 -7.26
N TYR A 141 -10.07 -9.13 -7.19
CA TYR A 141 -9.80 -8.21 -6.08
C TYR A 141 -10.96 -7.21 -5.99
N ASN A 142 -11.43 -7.00 -4.76
CA ASN A 142 -12.49 -6.02 -4.49
C ASN A 142 -11.88 -4.77 -3.89
N ASP A 143 -12.52 -3.64 -4.18
CA ASP A 143 -12.34 -2.43 -3.40
C ASP A 143 -12.96 -2.65 -2.01
N VAL A 144 -12.16 -2.46 -0.96
CA VAL A 144 -12.55 -2.57 0.46
C VAL A 144 -12.28 -1.27 1.22
N THR A 145 -12.12 -0.16 0.51
CA THR A 145 -11.77 1.18 1.02
C THR A 145 -12.62 1.60 2.22
N GLU A 146 -13.94 1.39 2.14
CA GLU A 146 -14.88 1.77 3.19
C GLU A 146 -15.02 0.73 4.30
N ASP A 147 -14.50 -0.48 4.14
CA ASP A 147 -14.61 -1.54 5.15
C ASP A 147 -13.38 -1.59 6.07
N ILE A 148 -12.29 -0.95 5.65
CA ILE A 148 -10.98 -1.12 6.28
C ILE A 148 -10.76 -0.19 7.48
N MET A 149 -11.27 1.05 7.46
CA MET A 149 -10.99 2.05 8.50
C MET A 149 -12.03 2.04 9.62
N SER A 150 -11.61 2.01 10.90
CA SER A 150 -12.55 2.15 12.02
C SER A 150 -13.25 3.51 12.02
N ASP A 151 -14.47 3.57 12.56
CA ASP A 151 -15.19 4.84 12.73
C ASP A 151 -14.43 5.80 13.65
N ALA A 152 -13.73 5.27 14.67
CA ALA A 152 -12.85 6.04 15.52
C ALA A 152 -11.73 6.71 14.71
N PHE A 153 -11.13 6.00 13.73
CA PHE A 153 -10.14 6.60 12.84
C PHE A 153 -10.76 7.68 11.93
N ARG A 154 -11.97 7.48 11.37
CA ARG A 154 -12.59 8.47 10.48
C ARG A 154 -13.02 9.73 11.23
N ASN A 155 -13.62 9.57 12.40
CA ASN A 155 -14.39 10.63 13.05
C ASN A 155 -13.73 11.24 14.30
N ALA A 156 -12.52 10.82 14.68
CA ALA A 156 -11.80 11.42 15.81
C ALA A 156 -11.63 12.94 15.63
N LYS A 157 -12.07 13.70 16.64
CA LYS A 157 -11.91 15.16 16.79
C LYS A 157 -11.26 15.44 18.15
N GLY A 158 -10.53 16.55 18.29
CA GLY A 158 -9.96 17.00 19.57
C GLY A 158 -8.47 16.70 19.77
N THR A 159 -8.02 16.69 21.03
CA THR A 159 -6.62 16.65 21.49
C THR A 159 -5.78 15.44 21.06
N PHE A 160 -6.41 14.36 20.55
CA PHE A 160 -5.72 13.14 20.08
C PHE A 160 -5.33 13.17 18.59
N LYS A 161 -5.39 14.35 17.96
CA LYS A 161 -5.18 14.52 16.52
C LYS A 161 -3.78 14.09 16.11
N ILE A 162 -2.74 14.47 16.86
CA ILE A 162 -1.36 14.14 16.49
C ILE A 162 -1.00 12.68 16.83
N GLU A 163 -1.47 12.14 17.95
CA GLU A 163 -1.25 10.75 18.34
C GLU A 163 -1.81 9.78 17.29
N LYS A 164 -2.98 10.10 16.72
CA LYS A 164 -3.54 9.36 15.60
C LYS A 164 -2.59 9.32 14.40
N HIS A 165 -1.92 10.44 14.09
CA HIS A 165 -0.94 10.48 13.01
C HIS A 165 0.25 9.57 13.32
N PHE A 166 0.78 9.61 14.55
CA PHE A 166 1.85 8.70 14.98
C PHE A 166 1.44 7.22 14.85
N ILE A 167 0.24 6.86 15.32
CA ILE A 167 -0.28 5.49 15.19
C ILE A 167 -0.40 5.08 13.73
N ALA A 168 -0.91 5.97 12.87
CA ALA A 168 -1.09 5.69 11.45
C ALA A 168 0.27 5.50 10.74
N ILE A 169 1.23 6.38 10.98
CA ILE A 169 2.57 6.28 10.40
C ILE A 169 3.29 5.02 10.89
N ARG A 170 3.15 4.65 12.17
CA ARG A 170 3.64 3.38 12.72
C ARG A 170 3.08 2.18 11.94
N GLN A 171 1.76 2.11 11.80
CA GLN A 171 1.09 1.02 11.08
C GLN A 171 1.51 0.95 9.61
N MET A 172 1.66 2.10 8.92
CA MET A 172 2.17 2.13 7.55
C MET A 172 3.60 1.58 7.46
N ARG A 173 4.48 1.94 8.40
CA ARG A 173 5.84 1.41 8.45
C ARG A 173 5.85 -0.11 8.63
N ASP A 174 5.05 -0.63 9.55
CA ASP A 174 4.92 -2.08 9.79
C ASP A 174 4.42 -2.81 8.53
N ASN A 175 3.45 -2.23 7.83
CA ASN A 175 2.97 -2.75 6.55
C ASN A 175 4.06 -2.78 5.48
N MET A 176 4.80 -1.69 5.31
CA MET A 176 5.85 -1.63 4.29
C MET A 176 6.99 -2.61 4.59
N ASN A 177 7.35 -2.78 5.87
CA ASN A 177 8.30 -3.79 6.33
C ASN A 177 7.80 -5.22 6.04
N TYR A 178 6.52 -5.50 6.32
CA TYR A 178 5.89 -6.77 5.99
C TYR A 178 5.96 -7.04 4.48
N LEU A 179 5.56 -6.07 3.65
CA LEU A 179 5.60 -6.21 2.19
C LEU A 179 7.04 -6.41 1.68
N SER A 180 8.02 -5.67 2.21
CA SER A 180 9.43 -5.86 1.85
C SER A 180 9.87 -7.31 2.11
N ASN A 181 9.53 -7.87 3.27
CA ASN A 181 9.85 -9.24 3.63
C ASN A 181 9.16 -10.27 2.71
N GLU A 182 7.89 -10.07 2.38
CA GLU A 182 7.16 -10.98 1.50
C GLU A 182 7.70 -10.95 0.06
N PHE A 183 7.99 -9.77 -0.49
CA PHE A 183 8.57 -9.66 -1.83
C PHE A 183 10.03 -10.15 -1.88
N LYS A 184 10.80 -10.07 -0.79
CA LYS A 184 12.10 -10.74 -0.66
C LYS A 184 11.94 -12.26 -0.79
N LYS A 185 10.98 -12.87 -0.09
CA LYS A 185 10.68 -14.32 -0.19
C LYS A 185 10.16 -14.72 -1.57
N ALA A 186 9.32 -13.89 -2.20
CA ALA A 186 8.75 -14.18 -3.52
C ALA A 186 9.82 -14.37 -4.62
N ASN A 187 11.00 -13.74 -4.47
CA ASN A 187 12.13 -13.93 -5.39
C ASN A 187 12.61 -15.40 -5.46
N ILE A 188 12.49 -16.14 -4.36
CA ILE A 188 13.04 -17.50 -4.25
C ILE A 188 12.17 -18.53 -5.00
N LYS A 189 10.84 -18.37 -4.98
CA LYS A 189 9.92 -19.27 -5.71
C LYS A 189 9.95 -19.05 -7.23
N PHE A 190 10.04 -17.80 -7.69
CA PHE A 190 10.10 -17.52 -9.13
C PHE A 190 11.46 -17.89 -9.74
N VAL A 191 12.58 -17.63 -9.07
CA VAL A 191 13.92 -18.03 -9.55
C VAL A 191 14.03 -19.55 -9.67
N ASN A 192 13.52 -20.32 -8.71
CA ASN A 192 13.55 -21.79 -8.78
C ASN A 192 12.63 -22.37 -9.85
N LYS A 193 11.43 -21.81 -10.07
CA LYS A 193 10.53 -22.29 -11.15
C LYS A 193 11.16 -22.08 -12.55
N TYR A 194 11.92 -21.00 -12.74
CA TYR A 194 12.63 -20.75 -14.00
C TYR A 194 13.95 -21.52 -14.14
N LYS A 195 14.71 -21.75 -13.06
CA LYS A 195 15.90 -22.62 -13.10
C LYS A 195 15.53 -24.05 -13.51
N ILE A 196 14.48 -24.61 -12.89
CA ILE A 196 13.97 -25.95 -13.24
C ILE A 196 13.49 -25.98 -14.71
N SER A 197 12.79 -24.94 -15.19
CA SER A 197 12.35 -24.88 -16.59
C SER A 197 13.49 -24.75 -17.63
N LYS A 198 14.63 -24.14 -17.24
CA LYS A 198 15.82 -24.02 -18.10
C LYS A 198 16.64 -25.32 -18.10
N GLU A 199 16.71 -26.01 -16.97
CA GLU A 199 17.41 -27.30 -16.87
C GLU A 199 16.63 -28.43 -17.57
N LEU A 200 15.30 -28.40 -17.54
CA LEU A 200 14.47 -29.36 -18.28
C LEU A 200 14.51 -29.14 -19.80
N LYS A 201 14.64 -27.91 -20.28
CA LYS A 201 14.75 -27.63 -21.72
C LYS A 201 16.09 -28.02 -22.35
N ASN A 202 17.14 -28.23 -21.54
CA ASN A 202 18.46 -28.64 -22.02
C ASN A 202 18.68 -30.16 -21.95
N ARG A 203 17.71 -30.95 -21.46
CA ARG A 203 17.84 -32.42 -21.37
C ARG A 203 17.08 -33.18 -22.48
N ASP A 204 16.28 -32.51 -23.29
CA ASP A 204 15.47 -33.14 -24.36
C ASP A 204 16.06 -32.98 -25.78
N THR A 205 17.34 -32.62 -25.94
CA THR A 205 18.00 -32.49 -27.26
C THR A 205 19.30 -33.28 -27.40
N THR A 206 19.31 -34.52 -26.89
CA THR A 206 20.24 -35.56 -27.35
C THR A 206 19.53 -36.90 -27.32
N VAL A 207 18.86 -37.22 -28.43
CA VAL A 207 18.67 -38.59 -28.92
C VAL A 207 19.21 -38.60 -30.33
#